data_AF-A0A6M3K907-F1
#
_entry.id   AF-A0A6M3K907-F1
#
_cell.length_a   1.000
_cell.length_b   1.000
_cell.length_c   1.000
_cell.angle_alpha   90.00
_cell.angle_beta   90.00
_cell.angle_gamma   90.00
#
_symmetry.space_group_name_H-M   'P 1'
#
loop_
_entity.id
_entity.type
_entity.pdbx_description
1 polymer ?
#
loop_
_entity_poly.entity_id
_entity_poly.type
_entity_poly.pdbx_seq_one_letter_code
_entity_poly.pdbx_strand_id
1 'polypeptide(L)'
;MKRLRHTIDSIRQDFQRNEYILLSKEYINNKQKLNYICPVGHEYNITYNNWCSGYRCFPCSIEKKAIAKREDISDVNLIFENEGYKLLSKRYINSKQKLSYLCPSGHLGSISFEKWKHNGQRCAICSHKRGSKLQRHDINIVKELFNSEEYQVLSDNYENNNTRIKFKCPNGHIGYIRYGDFQQGHRCFECHIDRLRKYSDDELHNLHIYKLVVRRITNNNFKKYYSFINPNNFKRGKSYHVDHVYSIIDGFDNNILPVVIANPMNLRVIPARENILKKRKSLVSVDILFEKYCKFKEVYYDM
;
A
#
# COMPACT_ATOMS: atom_id res chain seq x y z
N MET A 1 -19.65 -52.08 -44.30
CA MET A 1 -18.90 -52.73 -43.20
C MET A 1 -19.37 -52.17 -41.86
N LYS A 2 -20.05 -52.96 -41.02
CA LYS A 2 -20.43 -52.56 -39.65
C LYS A 2 -19.14 -52.28 -38.86
N ARG A 3 -18.96 -51.05 -38.35
CA ARG A 3 -17.87 -50.75 -37.40
C ARG A 3 -18.03 -51.66 -36.19
N LEU A 4 -17.04 -52.51 -35.93
CA LEU A 4 -16.97 -53.34 -34.74
C LEU A 4 -17.14 -52.44 -33.51
N ARG A 5 -18.21 -52.68 -32.74
CA ARG A 5 -18.46 -51.95 -31.50
C ARG A 5 -17.47 -52.46 -30.47
N HIS A 6 -16.52 -51.62 -30.06
CA HIS A 6 -15.57 -51.98 -29.00
C HIS A 6 -16.33 -52.37 -27.73
N THR A 7 -15.99 -53.53 -27.17
CA THR A 7 -16.48 -53.98 -25.86
C THR A 7 -15.62 -53.38 -24.77
N ILE A 8 -16.16 -53.21 -23.56
CA ILE A 8 -15.39 -52.72 -22.41
C ILE A 8 -14.16 -53.60 -22.13
N ASP A 9 -14.24 -54.91 -22.39
CA ASP A 9 -13.11 -55.82 -22.19
C ASP A 9 -12.00 -55.60 -23.22
N SER A 10 -12.35 -55.33 -24.49
CA SER A 10 -11.36 -54.97 -25.51
C SER A 10 -10.63 -53.66 -25.16
N ILE A 11 -11.37 -52.69 -24.62
CA ILE A 11 -10.82 -51.40 -24.15
C ILE A 11 -9.92 -51.61 -22.93
N ARG A 12 -10.33 -52.46 -21.98
CA ARG A 12 -9.54 -52.78 -20.79
C ARG A 12 -8.20 -53.39 -21.14
N GLN A 13 -8.17 -54.33 -22.09
CA GLN A 13 -6.92 -54.92 -22.60
C GLN A 13 -6.02 -53.87 -23.27
N ASP A 14 -6.60 -52.92 -24.02
CA ASP A 14 -5.83 -51.86 -24.68
C ASP A 14 -5.19 -50.88 -23.68
N PHE A 15 -5.92 -50.50 -22.63
CA PHE A 15 -5.36 -49.72 -21.52
C PHE A 15 -4.22 -50.47 -20.81
N GLN A 16 -4.42 -51.76 -20.50
CA GLN A 16 -3.40 -52.60 -19.85
C GLN A 16 -2.14 -52.76 -20.70
N ARG A 17 -2.26 -52.93 -22.03
CA ARG A 17 -1.11 -53.00 -22.95
C ARG A 17 -0.24 -51.74 -22.93
N ASN A 18 -0.82 -50.58 -22.59
CA ASN A 18 -0.11 -49.32 -22.46
C ASN A 18 0.29 -49.03 -20.99
N GLU A 19 0.13 -49.98 -20.07
CA GLU A 19 0.38 -49.86 -18.62
C GLU A 19 -0.60 -48.94 -17.87
N TYR A 20 -1.80 -48.72 -18.42
CA TYR A 20 -2.88 -47.95 -17.77
C TYR A 20 -3.92 -48.88 -17.14
N ILE A 21 -4.51 -48.45 -16.02
CA ILE A 21 -5.56 -49.19 -15.32
C ILE A 21 -6.91 -48.52 -15.60
N LEU A 22 -7.80 -49.22 -16.30
CA LEU A 22 -9.16 -48.73 -16.58
C LEU A 22 -10.08 -48.92 -15.36
N LEU A 23 -10.67 -47.83 -14.86
CA LEU A 23 -11.60 -47.84 -13.73
C LEU A 23 -13.07 -47.97 -14.15
N SER A 24 -13.41 -47.53 -15.36
CA SER A 24 -14.78 -47.64 -15.88
C SER A 24 -15.19 -49.10 -16.09
N LYS A 25 -16.36 -49.47 -15.59
CA LYS A 25 -16.91 -50.85 -15.67
C LYS A 25 -17.71 -51.11 -16.94
N GLU A 26 -18.19 -50.06 -17.61
CA GLU A 26 -19.07 -50.14 -18.77
C GLU A 26 -18.67 -49.16 -19.87
N TYR A 27 -18.98 -49.51 -21.12
CA TYR A 27 -18.78 -48.65 -22.29
C TYR A 27 -20.02 -48.64 -23.19
N ILE A 28 -20.69 -47.50 -23.22
CA ILE A 28 -21.98 -47.28 -23.89
C ILE A 28 -21.76 -46.77 -25.31
N ASN A 29 -20.93 -45.74 -25.48
CA ASN A 29 -20.66 -45.09 -26.76
C ASN A 29 -19.31 -44.34 -26.78
N ASN A 30 -18.89 -43.90 -27.97
CA ASN A 30 -17.61 -43.22 -28.21
C ASN A 30 -17.49 -41.79 -27.61
N LYS A 31 -18.61 -41.20 -27.16
CA LYS A 31 -18.62 -39.91 -26.46
C LYS A 31 -18.46 -40.09 -24.95
N GLN A 32 -18.65 -41.29 -24.42
CA GLN A 32 -18.45 -41.57 -23.00
C GLN A 32 -16.98 -41.36 -22.61
N LYS A 33 -16.79 -40.66 -21.49
CA LYS A 33 -15.49 -40.54 -20.83
C LYS A 33 -15.26 -41.76 -19.96
N LEU A 34 -14.08 -42.35 -20.13
CA LEU A 34 -13.61 -43.50 -19.39
C LEU A 34 -12.58 -43.04 -18.36
N ASN A 35 -12.81 -43.41 -17.10
CA ASN A 35 -11.90 -43.11 -15.99
C ASN A 35 -10.78 -44.15 -15.95
N TYR A 36 -9.55 -43.71 -15.69
CA TYR A 36 -8.37 -44.57 -15.63
C TYR A 36 -7.30 -44.00 -14.69
N ILE A 37 -6.35 -44.86 -14.30
CA ILE A 37 -5.11 -44.50 -13.61
C ILE A 37 -3.94 -44.71 -14.57
N CYS A 38 -3.06 -43.71 -14.69
CA CYS A 38 -1.84 -43.82 -15.50
C CYS A 38 -0.70 -44.51 -14.74
N PRO A 39 0.42 -44.89 -15.41
CA PRO A 39 1.57 -45.53 -14.75
C PRO A 39 2.18 -44.71 -13.60
N VAL A 40 2.04 -43.38 -13.66
CA VAL A 40 2.54 -42.44 -12.64
C VAL A 40 1.53 -42.27 -11.48
N GLY A 41 0.35 -42.89 -11.56
CA GLY A 41 -0.68 -42.86 -10.52
C GLY A 41 -1.73 -41.75 -10.67
N HIS A 42 -1.73 -40.98 -11.77
CA HIS A 42 -2.76 -39.97 -11.98
C HIS A 42 -4.10 -40.58 -12.35
N GLU A 43 -5.13 -40.27 -11.57
CA GLU A 43 -6.54 -40.52 -11.92
C GLU A 43 -7.04 -39.47 -12.91
N TYR A 44 -7.50 -39.91 -14.09
CA TYR A 44 -8.01 -39.01 -15.11
C TYR A 44 -9.07 -39.67 -15.99
N ASN A 45 -9.64 -38.91 -16.93
CA ASN A 45 -10.63 -39.42 -17.87
C ASN A 45 -10.30 -39.07 -19.33
N ILE A 46 -10.70 -39.96 -20.24
CA ILE A 46 -10.51 -39.79 -21.69
C ILE A 46 -11.64 -40.47 -22.45
N THR A 47 -11.99 -39.95 -23.63
CA THR A 47 -12.86 -40.69 -24.55
C THR A 47 -12.04 -41.74 -25.29
N TYR A 48 -12.65 -42.89 -25.62
CA TYR A 48 -11.92 -43.94 -26.33
C TYR A 48 -11.42 -43.47 -27.71
N ASN A 49 -12.15 -42.58 -28.39
CA ASN A 49 -11.69 -41.98 -29.63
C ASN A 49 -10.37 -41.19 -29.46
N ASN A 50 -10.27 -40.35 -28.43
CA ASN A 50 -9.04 -39.59 -28.15
C ASN A 50 -7.89 -40.52 -27.77
N TRP A 51 -8.18 -41.59 -27.03
CA TRP A 51 -7.19 -42.62 -26.70
C TRP A 51 -6.63 -43.27 -27.98
N CYS A 52 -7.50 -43.67 -28.91
CA CYS A 52 -7.08 -44.21 -30.22
C CYS A 52 -6.32 -43.17 -31.07
N SER A 53 -6.62 -41.88 -30.94
CA SER A 53 -5.88 -40.79 -31.60
C SER A 53 -4.51 -40.47 -30.96
N GLY A 54 -4.07 -41.25 -29.96
CA GLY A 54 -2.75 -41.09 -29.33
C GLY A 54 -2.72 -40.15 -28.12
N TYR A 55 -3.86 -39.59 -27.71
CA TYR A 55 -3.93 -38.87 -26.44
C TYR A 55 -3.78 -39.85 -25.27
N ARG A 56 -3.11 -39.39 -24.21
CA ARG A 56 -2.81 -40.15 -22.99
C ARG A 56 -3.06 -39.26 -21.76
N CYS A 57 -2.39 -39.55 -20.65
CA CYS A 57 -2.49 -38.76 -19.42
C CYS A 57 -2.16 -37.28 -19.64
N PHE A 58 -3.17 -36.42 -19.49
CA PHE A 58 -3.03 -34.97 -19.61
C PHE A 58 -2.13 -34.36 -18.52
N PRO A 59 -2.26 -34.73 -17.22
CA PRO A 59 -1.30 -34.33 -16.19
C PRO A 59 0.16 -34.60 -16.57
N CYS A 60 0.50 -35.83 -17.00
CA CYS A 60 1.86 -36.16 -17.42
C CYS A 60 2.32 -35.35 -18.65
N SER A 61 1.42 -35.01 -19.58
CA SER A 61 1.75 -34.16 -20.73
C SER A 61 2.10 -32.73 -20.31
N ILE A 62 1.37 -32.18 -19.32
CA ILE A 62 1.68 -30.87 -18.74
C ILE A 62 3.04 -30.91 -18.05
N GLU A 63 3.30 -31.90 -17.22
CA GLU A 63 4.57 -32.04 -16.48
C GLU A 63 5.76 -32.12 -17.44
N LYS A 64 5.68 -32.96 -18.48
CA LYS A 64 6.72 -33.05 -19.52
C LYS A 64 6.97 -31.71 -20.21
N LYS A 65 5.91 -30.98 -20.57
CA LYS A 65 6.03 -29.64 -21.18
C LYS A 65 6.63 -28.61 -20.21
N ALA A 66 6.29 -28.68 -18.92
CA ALA A 66 6.81 -27.79 -17.91
C ALA A 66 8.31 -28.02 -17.66
N ILE A 67 8.74 -29.29 -17.61
CA ILE A 67 10.16 -29.66 -17.48
C ILE A 67 10.96 -29.16 -18.69
N ALA A 68 10.47 -29.41 -19.90
CA ALA A 68 11.16 -29.00 -21.13
C ALA A 68 11.30 -27.48 -21.31
N LYS A 69 10.43 -26.68 -20.66
CA LYS A 69 10.46 -25.21 -20.71
C LYS A 69 11.20 -24.56 -19.55
N ARG A 70 11.62 -25.34 -18.55
CA ARG A 70 12.20 -24.80 -17.33
C ARG A 70 13.63 -24.36 -17.62
N GLU A 71 13.90 -23.07 -17.48
CA GLU A 71 15.27 -22.57 -17.50
C GLU A 71 16.04 -23.12 -16.30
N ASP A 72 17.31 -23.45 -16.51
CA ASP A 72 18.19 -23.81 -15.40
C ASP A 72 18.73 -22.55 -14.70
N ILE A 73 19.44 -22.74 -13.58
CA ILE A 73 20.02 -21.62 -12.83
C ILE A 73 21.12 -20.90 -13.63
N SER A 74 21.79 -21.58 -14.56
CA SER A 74 22.86 -21.05 -15.40
C SER A 74 22.29 -20.06 -16.43
N ASP A 75 21.18 -20.44 -17.08
CA ASP A 75 20.43 -19.59 -17.99
C ASP A 75 19.97 -18.31 -17.30
N VAL A 76 19.40 -18.46 -16.10
CA VAL A 76 18.93 -17.33 -15.29
C VAL A 76 20.11 -16.43 -14.89
N ASN A 77 21.26 -16.99 -14.51
CA ASN A 77 22.45 -16.22 -14.18
C ASN A 77 22.94 -15.39 -15.37
N LEU A 78 23.03 -16.01 -16.55
CA LEU A 78 23.47 -15.34 -17.77
C LEU A 78 22.55 -14.16 -18.14
N ILE A 79 21.24 -14.30 -17.95
CA ILE A 79 20.27 -13.22 -18.19
C ILE A 79 20.50 -12.04 -17.25
N PHE A 80 20.80 -12.27 -15.97
CA PHE A 80 21.13 -11.19 -15.04
C PHE A 80 22.46 -10.52 -15.43
N GLU A 81 23.49 -11.31 -15.73
CA GLU A 81 24.83 -10.81 -16.08
C GLU A 81 24.83 -9.99 -17.38
N ASN A 82 24.12 -10.45 -18.41
CA ASN A 82 23.98 -9.73 -19.69
C ASN A 82 23.35 -8.33 -19.51
N GLU A 83 22.58 -8.13 -18.44
CA GLU A 83 21.98 -6.85 -18.09
C GLU A 83 22.78 -6.07 -17.03
N GLY A 84 23.97 -6.55 -16.66
CA GLY A 84 24.86 -5.94 -15.68
C GLY A 84 24.52 -6.23 -14.21
N TYR A 85 23.64 -7.19 -13.94
CA TYR A 85 23.25 -7.60 -12.60
C TYR A 85 24.00 -8.86 -12.18
N LYS A 86 24.35 -8.95 -10.89
CA LYS A 86 24.96 -10.15 -10.33
C LYS A 86 23.91 -10.95 -9.57
N LEU A 87 23.60 -12.17 -10.02
CA LEU A 87 22.72 -13.08 -9.30
C LEU A 87 23.45 -13.62 -8.05
N LEU A 88 22.77 -13.59 -6.90
CA LEU A 88 23.32 -14.09 -5.62
C LEU A 88 22.68 -15.41 -5.20
N SER A 89 21.50 -15.73 -5.73
CA SER A 89 20.83 -17.00 -5.49
C SER A 89 21.54 -18.16 -6.17
N LYS A 90 21.88 -19.20 -5.41
CA LYS A 90 22.57 -20.40 -5.93
C LYS A 90 21.62 -21.47 -6.50
N ARG A 91 20.30 -21.31 -6.34
CA ARG A 91 19.29 -22.31 -6.72
C ARG A 91 18.07 -21.62 -7.34
N TYR A 92 17.54 -22.23 -8.40
CA TYR A 92 16.31 -21.82 -9.07
C TYR A 92 15.31 -22.99 -9.17
N ILE A 93 14.18 -22.82 -8.49
CA ILE A 93 13.12 -23.82 -8.33
C ILE A 93 12.01 -23.55 -9.35
N ASN A 94 11.60 -22.29 -9.51
CA ASN A 94 10.56 -21.89 -10.46
C ASN A 94 10.57 -20.37 -10.67
N SER A 95 9.85 -19.91 -11.69
CA SER A 95 9.79 -18.49 -12.09
C SER A 95 9.19 -17.55 -11.03
N LYS A 96 8.42 -18.09 -10.08
CA LYS A 96 7.80 -17.35 -8.97
C LYS A 96 8.72 -17.24 -7.76
N GLN A 97 9.76 -18.06 -7.66
CA GLN A 97 10.76 -17.98 -6.60
C GLN A 97 11.42 -16.60 -6.65
N LYS A 98 11.55 -15.98 -5.49
CA LYS A 98 12.35 -14.76 -5.32
C LYS A 98 13.83 -15.09 -5.39
N LEU A 99 14.52 -14.46 -6.33
CA LEU A 99 15.95 -14.52 -6.52
C LEU A 99 16.59 -13.23 -6.02
N SER A 100 17.67 -13.37 -5.25
CA SER A 100 18.46 -12.24 -4.75
C SER A 100 19.50 -11.83 -5.78
N TYR A 101 19.69 -10.53 -5.96
CA TYR A 101 20.65 -9.97 -6.91
C TYR A 101 21.31 -8.71 -6.36
N LEU A 102 22.45 -8.34 -6.96
CA LEU A 102 23.12 -7.07 -6.80
C LEU A 102 23.01 -6.28 -8.11
N CYS A 103 22.50 -5.05 -8.05
CA CYS A 103 22.37 -4.21 -9.24
C CYS A 103 23.68 -3.46 -9.56
N PRO A 104 23.83 -2.91 -10.79
CA PRO A 104 25.00 -2.13 -11.18
C PRO A 104 25.30 -0.94 -10.26
N SER A 105 24.27 -0.35 -9.65
CA SER A 105 24.40 0.75 -8.70
C SER A 105 24.72 0.29 -7.26
N GLY A 106 25.04 -0.99 -7.05
CA GLY A 106 25.41 -1.56 -5.75
C GLY A 106 24.24 -1.87 -4.80
N HIS A 107 22.99 -1.76 -5.24
CA HIS A 107 21.85 -2.09 -4.39
C HIS A 107 21.55 -3.59 -4.38
N LEU A 108 21.35 -4.14 -3.18
CA LEU A 108 20.81 -5.49 -3.00
C LEU A 108 19.30 -5.49 -3.23
N GLY A 109 18.82 -6.47 -3.98
CA GLY A 109 17.40 -6.61 -4.31
C GLY A 109 16.97 -8.06 -4.38
N SER A 110 15.64 -8.24 -4.42
CA SER A 110 15.02 -9.54 -4.61
C SER A 110 13.83 -9.44 -5.55
N ILE A 111 13.74 -10.34 -6.52
CA ILE A 111 12.72 -10.33 -7.57
C ILE A 111 12.42 -11.74 -8.06
N SER A 112 11.19 -12.00 -8.49
CA SER A 112 10.86 -13.26 -9.16
C SER A 112 11.30 -13.22 -10.62
N PHE A 113 11.78 -14.35 -11.15
CA PHE A 113 12.25 -14.40 -12.53
C PHE A 113 11.15 -14.07 -13.55
N GLU A 114 9.90 -14.44 -13.25
CA GLU A 114 8.72 -14.05 -14.05
C GLU A 114 8.61 -12.52 -14.20
N LYS A 115 8.76 -11.77 -13.10
CA LYS A 115 8.69 -10.30 -13.13
C LYS A 115 9.88 -9.68 -13.84
N TRP A 116 11.05 -10.30 -13.74
CA TRP A 116 12.24 -9.87 -14.45
C TRP A 116 12.04 -10.01 -15.96
N LYS A 117 11.70 -11.22 -16.41
CA LYS A 117 11.66 -11.62 -17.81
C LYS A 117 10.46 -11.05 -18.56
N HIS A 118 9.27 -11.09 -17.97
CA HIS A 118 8.04 -10.71 -18.68
C HIS A 118 7.61 -9.26 -18.42
N ASN A 119 7.82 -8.73 -17.21
CA ASN A 119 7.36 -7.39 -16.85
C ASN A 119 8.46 -6.32 -16.95
N GLY A 120 9.68 -6.70 -17.33
CA GLY A 120 10.82 -5.77 -17.41
C GLY A 120 11.20 -5.13 -16.08
N GLN A 121 10.80 -5.73 -14.95
CA GLN A 121 11.10 -5.15 -13.63
C GLN A 121 12.57 -5.34 -13.27
N ARG A 122 13.17 -4.31 -12.68
CA ARG A 122 14.58 -4.24 -12.30
C ARG A 122 14.72 -3.73 -10.87
N CYS A 123 15.91 -3.21 -10.52
CA CYS A 123 16.15 -2.62 -9.21
C CYS A 123 15.08 -1.59 -8.83
N ALA A 124 14.29 -1.91 -7.81
CA ALA A 124 13.21 -1.04 -7.32
C ALA A 124 13.74 0.30 -6.81
N ILE A 125 14.93 0.31 -6.18
CA ILE A 125 15.58 1.53 -5.69
C ILE A 125 15.98 2.44 -6.88
N CYS A 126 16.62 1.88 -7.91
CA CYS A 126 16.97 2.65 -9.11
C CYS A 126 15.73 3.12 -9.89
N SER A 127 14.68 2.30 -9.96
CA SER A 127 13.41 2.67 -10.57
C SER A 127 12.76 3.85 -9.83
N HIS A 128 12.70 3.78 -8.50
CA HIS A 128 12.12 4.83 -7.67
C HIS A 128 12.90 6.15 -7.79
N LYS A 129 14.24 6.10 -7.77
CA LYS A 129 15.09 7.29 -7.99
C LYS A 129 14.83 7.94 -9.34
N ARG A 130 14.72 7.16 -10.42
CA ARG A 130 14.40 7.67 -11.78
C ARG A 130 13.00 8.29 -11.83
N GLY A 131 11.99 7.59 -11.32
CA GLY A 131 10.61 8.09 -11.27
C GLY A 131 10.49 9.38 -10.44
N SER A 132 11.16 9.44 -9.28
CA SER A 132 11.17 10.64 -8.44
C SER A 132 11.82 11.83 -9.14
N LYS A 133 12.90 11.63 -9.92
CA LYS A 133 13.53 12.72 -10.68
C LYS A 133 12.62 13.24 -11.80
N LEU A 134 11.93 12.34 -12.51
CA LEU A 134 11.00 12.68 -13.60
C LEU A 134 9.74 13.41 -13.13
N GLN A 135 9.31 13.19 -11.87
CA GLN A 135 8.12 13.84 -11.28
C GLN A 135 8.42 15.15 -10.54
N ARG A 136 9.66 15.64 -10.52
CA ARG A 136 9.96 16.95 -9.95
C ARG A 136 9.46 18.03 -10.89
N HIS A 137 8.32 18.64 -10.56
CA HIS A 137 7.90 19.89 -11.19
C HIS A 137 8.86 21.01 -10.79
N ASP A 138 9.22 21.85 -11.75
CA ASP A 138 9.92 23.10 -11.48
C ASP A 138 9.06 23.97 -10.55
N ILE A 139 9.69 24.66 -9.59
CA ILE A 139 9.01 25.61 -8.70
C ILE A 139 8.23 26.67 -9.49
N ASN A 140 8.67 27.00 -10.70
CA ASN A 140 7.97 27.96 -11.57
C ASN A 140 6.59 27.45 -12.00
N ILE A 141 6.45 26.17 -12.35
CA ILE A 141 5.14 25.55 -12.68
C ILE A 141 4.22 25.61 -11.47
N VAL A 142 4.78 25.35 -10.27
CA VAL A 142 4.03 25.44 -9.02
C VAL A 142 3.54 26.88 -8.79
N LYS A 143 4.42 27.87 -8.98
CA LYS A 143 4.08 29.30 -8.84
C LYS A 143 3.00 29.72 -9.84
N GLU A 144 3.11 29.33 -11.10
CA GLU A 144 2.12 29.64 -12.13
C GLU A 144 0.72 29.12 -11.76
N LEU A 145 0.63 27.86 -11.32
CA LEU A 145 -0.66 27.28 -10.90
C LEU A 145 -1.27 28.07 -9.73
N PHE A 146 -0.49 28.37 -8.70
CA PHE A 146 -1.00 29.11 -7.54
C PHE A 146 -1.42 30.54 -7.92
N ASN A 147 -0.59 31.22 -8.72
CA ASN A 147 -0.86 32.58 -9.17
C ASN A 147 -2.11 32.66 -10.08
N SER A 148 -2.39 31.63 -10.89
CA SER A 148 -3.60 31.57 -11.73
C SER A 148 -4.91 31.59 -10.92
N GLU A 149 -4.84 31.28 -9.62
CA GLU A 149 -5.96 31.33 -8.68
C GLU A 149 -5.75 32.38 -7.58
N GLU A 150 -4.89 33.38 -7.82
CA GLU A 150 -4.60 34.49 -6.91
C GLU A 150 -3.94 34.07 -5.58
N TYR A 151 -3.33 32.87 -5.52
CA TYR A 151 -2.50 32.46 -4.38
C TYR A 151 -1.06 32.90 -4.60
N GLN A 152 -0.51 33.69 -3.67
CA GLN A 152 0.89 34.08 -3.70
C GLN A 152 1.75 33.01 -3.00
N VAL A 153 2.66 32.37 -3.73
CA VAL A 153 3.65 31.45 -3.15
C VAL A 153 4.73 32.24 -2.40
N LEU A 154 4.97 31.87 -1.13
CA LEU A 154 5.95 32.49 -0.23
C LEU A 154 7.17 31.58 0.04
N SER A 155 7.17 30.35 -0.47
CA SER A 155 8.30 29.43 -0.34
C SER A 155 9.18 29.48 -1.58
N ASP A 156 10.50 29.56 -1.38
CA ASP A 156 11.46 29.64 -2.48
C ASP A 156 11.85 28.27 -3.06
N ASN A 157 11.65 27.18 -2.30
CA ASN A 157 12.11 25.84 -2.66
C ASN A 157 10.96 24.83 -2.78
N TYR A 158 11.02 23.98 -3.81
CA TYR A 158 10.17 22.81 -4.00
C TYR A 158 11.02 21.59 -4.36
N GLU A 159 11.26 20.71 -3.38
CA GLU A 159 12.20 19.59 -3.57
C GLU A 159 11.52 18.32 -4.13
N ASN A 160 10.27 18.12 -3.76
CA ASN A 160 9.46 16.93 -4.06
C ASN A 160 7.99 17.13 -3.66
N ASN A 161 7.12 16.17 -4.04
CA ASN A 161 5.67 16.18 -3.77
C ASN A 161 5.28 16.15 -2.27
N ASN A 162 6.22 15.85 -1.36
CA ASN A 162 5.97 15.93 0.09
C ASN A 162 6.24 17.34 0.65
N THR A 163 6.95 18.19 -0.09
CA THR A 163 7.23 19.58 0.30
C THR A 163 5.92 20.34 0.47
N ARG A 164 5.77 21.05 1.59
CA ARG A 164 4.62 21.93 1.80
C ARG A 164 4.97 23.32 1.33
N ILE A 165 4.20 23.81 0.37
CA ILE A 165 4.31 25.15 -0.19
C ILE A 165 3.69 26.11 0.82
N LYS A 166 4.46 27.13 1.21
CA LYS A 166 3.95 28.25 2.01
C LYS A 166 3.28 29.22 1.04
N PHE A 167 2.06 29.64 1.32
CA PHE A 167 1.32 30.56 0.46
C PHE A 167 0.59 31.63 1.28
N LYS A 168 0.23 32.73 0.62
CA LYS A 168 -0.77 33.70 1.05
C LYS A 168 -1.97 33.61 0.10
N CYS A 169 -3.16 33.39 0.62
CA CYS A 169 -4.38 33.30 -0.21
C CYS A 169 -4.97 34.69 -0.51
N PRO A 170 -5.98 34.79 -1.40
CA PRO A 170 -6.62 36.06 -1.76
C PRO A 170 -7.19 36.83 -0.55
N ASN A 171 -7.73 36.10 0.44
CA ASN A 171 -8.23 36.69 1.70
C ASN A 171 -7.11 37.04 2.71
N GLY A 172 -5.84 36.99 2.31
CA GLY A 172 -4.71 37.38 3.15
C GLY A 172 -4.16 36.31 4.12
N HIS A 173 -4.83 35.17 4.29
CA HIS A 173 -4.36 34.10 5.18
C HIS A 173 -3.06 33.45 4.70
N ILE A 174 -2.15 33.18 5.63
CA ILE A 174 -0.90 32.44 5.38
C ILE A 174 -1.10 30.97 5.72
N GLY A 175 -0.81 30.08 4.76
CA GLY A 175 -1.05 28.65 4.89
C GLY A 175 0.07 27.79 4.32
N TYR A 176 -0.08 26.48 4.54
CA TYR A 176 0.80 25.44 3.99
C TYR A 176 -0.03 24.32 3.37
N ILE A 177 0.30 23.95 2.13
CA ILE A 177 -0.38 22.89 1.36
C ILE A 177 0.65 22.12 0.50
N ARG A 178 0.38 20.86 0.19
CA ARG A 178 1.19 20.12 -0.79
C ARG A 178 0.73 20.46 -2.20
N TYR A 179 1.64 20.44 -3.17
CA TYR A 179 1.31 20.69 -4.57
C TYR A 179 0.19 19.77 -5.07
N GLY A 180 0.32 18.46 -4.85
CA GLY A 180 -0.69 17.48 -5.25
C GLY A 180 -2.04 17.66 -4.56
N ASP A 181 -2.08 18.17 -3.32
CA ASP A 181 -3.35 18.49 -2.65
C ASP A 181 -4.01 19.71 -3.31
N PHE A 182 -3.23 20.72 -3.69
CA PHE A 182 -3.73 21.89 -4.43
C PHE A 182 -4.29 21.48 -5.80
N GLN A 183 -3.61 20.59 -6.53
CA GLN A 183 -4.11 20.04 -7.80
C GLN A 183 -5.44 19.28 -7.66
N GLN A 184 -5.67 18.63 -6.50
CA GLN A 184 -6.92 17.94 -6.19
C GLN A 184 -8.07 18.88 -5.74
N GLY A 185 -7.85 20.19 -5.75
CA GLY A 185 -8.87 21.18 -5.38
C GLY A 185 -8.84 21.64 -3.92
N HIS A 186 -7.87 21.19 -3.11
CA HIS A 186 -7.74 21.71 -1.75
C HIS A 186 -7.22 23.14 -1.75
N ARG A 187 -7.78 24.00 -0.88
CA ARG A 187 -7.49 25.44 -0.82
C ARG A 187 -7.24 25.89 0.62
N CYS A 188 -7.21 27.20 0.84
CA CYS A 188 -6.96 27.79 2.15
C CYS A 188 -7.91 27.24 3.23
N PHE A 189 -7.32 26.69 4.30
CA PHE A 189 -8.05 26.15 5.45
C PHE A 189 -8.80 27.23 6.22
N GLU A 190 -8.18 28.39 6.46
CA GLU A 190 -8.83 29.50 7.16
C GLU A 190 -10.05 30.01 6.37
N CYS A 191 -9.93 30.19 5.05
CA CYS A 191 -11.09 30.54 4.21
C CYS A 191 -12.21 29.50 4.28
N HIS A 192 -11.88 28.22 4.44
CA HIS A 192 -12.89 27.18 4.63
C HIS A 192 -13.58 27.32 5.99
N ILE A 193 -12.84 27.57 7.06
CA ILE A 193 -13.38 27.82 8.40
C ILE A 193 -14.28 29.07 8.41
N ASP A 194 -13.86 30.16 7.76
CA ASP A 194 -14.66 31.38 7.68
C ASP A 194 -15.98 31.16 6.95
N ARG A 195 -15.99 30.34 5.88
CA ARG A 195 -17.24 29.95 5.21
C ARG A 195 -18.13 29.12 6.12
N LEU A 196 -17.57 28.16 6.86
CA LEU A 196 -18.34 27.33 7.78
C LEU A 196 -18.99 28.19 8.88
N ARG A 197 -18.26 29.13 9.48
CA ARG A 197 -18.80 30.03 10.52
C ARG A 197 -19.97 30.89 10.05
N LYS A 198 -20.11 31.13 8.75
CA LYS A 198 -21.24 31.88 8.17
C LYS A 198 -22.49 31.04 7.93
N TYR A 199 -22.38 29.70 7.98
CA TYR A 199 -23.46 28.80 7.57
C TYR A 199 -24.51 28.58 8.66
N SER A 200 -24.07 28.39 9.91
CA SER A 200 -24.92 28.16 11.07
C SER A 200 -24.16 28.58 12.33
N ASP A 201 -24.89 28.88 13.40
CA ASP A 201 -24.36 29.18 14.74
C ASP A 201 -24.88 28.21 15.80
N ASP A 202 -25.40 27.05 15.39
CA ASP A 202 -25.83 26.02 16.33
C ASP A 202 -24.62 25.37 17.03
N GLU A 203 -24.87 24.86 18.24
CA GLU A 203 -23.83 24.29 19.10
C GLU A 203 -23.08 23.13 18.44
N LEU A 204 -23.78 22.25 17.71
CA LEU A 204 -23.17 21.09 17.07
C LEU A 204 -22.23 21.51 15.93
N HIS A 205 -22.65 22.50 15.15
CA HIS A 205 -21.84 23.09 14.09
C HIS A 205 -20.62 23.85 14.64
N ASN A 206 -20.81 24.61 15.72
CA ASN A 206 -19.71 25.29 16.40
C ASN A 206 -18.69 24.30 16.99
N LEU A 207 -19.16 23.21 17.62
CA LEU A 207 -18.32 22.13 18.09
C LEU A 207 -17.56 21.43 16.95
N HIS A 208 -18.20 21.29 15.78
CA HIS A 208 -17.55 20.76 14.58
C HIS A 208 -16.39 21.65 14.12
N ILE A 209 -16.63 22.96 13.96
CA ILE A 209 -15.61 23.94 13.60
C ILE A 209 -14.47 23.93 14.63
N TYR A 210 -14.79 23.95 15.92
CA TYR A 210 -13.83 23.89 17.01
C TYR A 210 -12.91 22.66 16.90
N LYS A 211 -13.50 21.48 16.68
CA LYS A 211 -12.74 20.22 16.48
C LYS A 211 -11.82 20.29 15.26
N LEU A 212 -12.24 20.88 14.15
CA LEU A 212 -11.41 21.03 12.96
C LEU A 212 -10.17 21.90 13.25
N VAL A 213 -10.36 23.04 13.90
CA VAL A 213 -9.28 23.98 14.24
C VAL A 213 -8.31 23.34 15.23
N VAL A 214 -8.79 22.72 16.32
CA VAL A 214 -7.94 22.02 17.29
C VAL A 214 -7.10 20.93 16.63
N ARG A 215 -7.71 20.11 15.76
CA ARG A 215 -7.00 19.03 15.06
C ARG A 215 -5.94 19.56 14.09
N ARG A 216 -6.23 20.67 13.39
CA ARG A 216 -5.26 21.31 12.50
C ARG A 216 -4.03 21.78 13.27
N ILE A 217 -4.22 22.49 14.39
CA ILE A 217 -3.13 22.98 15.24
C ILE A 217 -2.37 21.80 15.87
N THR A 218 -3.10 20.80 16.39
CA THR A 218 -2.53 19.57 16.99
C THR A 218 -1.60 18.86 16.01
N ASN A 219 -2.01 18.69 14.75
CA ASN A 219 -1.16 18.02 13.75
C ASN A 219 0.09 18.83 13.39
N ASN A 220 0.05 20.16 13.46
CA ASN A 220 1.23 21.00 13.27
C ASN A 220 2.17 20.90 14.48
N ASN A 221 1.63 21.01 15.70
CA ASN A 221 2.38 20.88 16.94
C ASN A 221 3.00 19.48 17.10
N PHE A 222 2.28 18.42 16.74
CA PHE A 222 2.79 17.05 16.75
C PHE A 222 4.00 16.87 15.84
N LYS A 223 4.07 17.57 14.70
CA LYS A 223 5.24 17.52 13.81
C LYS A 223 6.41 18.33 14.38
N LYS A 224 6.13 19.55 14.87
CA LYS A 224 7.15 20.46 15.40
C LYS A 224 7.79 19.94 16.68
N TYR A 225 6.99 19.36 17.58
CA TYR A 225 7.39 18.90 18.91
C TYR A 225 7.26 17.37 19.02
N TYR A 226 7.57 16.65 17.95
CA TYR A 226 7.36 15.20 17.85
C TYR A 226 8.02 14.43 19.00
N SER A 227 9.31 14.66 19.24
CA SER A 227 10.06 13.96 20.29
C SER A 227 9.55 14.28 21.69
N PHE A 228 9.06 15.50 21.91
CA PHE A 228 8.47 15.92 23.17
C PHE A 228 7.11 15.23 23.43
N ILE A 229 6.24 15.17 22.42
CA ILE A 229 4.91 14.58 22.53
C ILE A 229 4.96 13.03 22.50
N ASN A 230 5.98 12.48 21.84
CA ASN A 230 6.17 11.05 21.60
C ASN A 230 7.60 10.59 21.96
N PRO A 231 7.98 10.65 23.25
CA PRO A 231 9.35 10.34 23.69
C PRO A 231 9.76 8.89 23.39
N ASN A 232 8.80 7.96 23.39
CA ASN A 232 9.02 6.55 23.10
C ASN A 232 9.01 6.22 21.60
N ASN A 233 8.88 7.23 20.73
CA ASN A 233 8.82 7.09 19.28
C ASN A 233 7.79 6.05 18.79
N PHE A 234 6.62 5.99 19.45
CA PHE A 234 5.56 5.08 19.04
C PHE A 234 5.01 5.45 17.67
N LYS A 235 4.84 4.44 16.80
CA LYS A 235 4.30 4.66 15.46
C LYS A 235 2.80 4.96 15.52
N ARG A 236 2.44 6.22 15.27
CA ARG A 236 1.04 6.67 15.15
C ARG A 236 0.31 5.88 14.07
N GLY A 237 -0.90 5.43 14.39
CA GLY A 237 -1.71 4.63 13.48
C GLY A 237 -2.74 3.81 14.24
N LYS A 238 -2.99 2.57 13.81
CA LYS A 238 -3.98 1.69 14.44
C LYS A 238 -3.67 1.37 15.91
N SER A 239 -2.39 1.30 16.27
CA SER A 239 -1.95 0.87 17.61
C SER A 239 -1.78 2.01 18.60
N TYR A 240 -1.43 3.20 18.13
CA TYR A 240 -1.11 4.35 18.98
C TYR A 240 -1.75 5.62 18.44
N HIS A 241 -2.46 6.32 19.31
CA HIS A 241 -3.19 7.54 19.01
C HIS A 241 -2.56 8.74 19.71
N VAL A 242 -2.73 9.92 19.11
CA VAL A 242 -2.48 11.19 19.80
C VAL A 242 -3.71 11.48 20.64
N ASP A 243 -3.49 11.62 21.95
CA ASP A 243 -4.50 11.92 22.97
C ASP A 243 -4.33 13.37 23.45
N HIS A 244 -5.46 14.02 23.71
CA HIS A 244 -5.52 15.31 24.40
C HIS A 244 -5.82 15.06 25.87
N VAL A 245 -4.85 15.32 26.76
CA VAL A 245 -4.95 15.01 28.20
C VAL A 245 -6.20 15.64 28.81
N TYR A 246 -6.41 16.92 28.56
CA TYR A 246 -7.68 17.64 28.65
C TYR A 246 -8.41 17.56 27.32
N SER A 247 -9.64 17.07 27.32
CA SER A 247 -10.36 16.66 26.11
C SER A 247 -10.77 17.84 25.25
N ILE A 248 -10.93 17.60 23.94
CA ILE A 248 -11.44 18.61 23.00
C ILE A 248 -12.88 19.03 23.35
N ILE A 249 -13.68 18.09 23.88
CA ILE A 249 -15.09 18.34 24.23
C ILE A 249 -15.15 19.26 25.44
N ASP A 250 -14.44 18.92 26.52
CA ASP A 250 -14.40 19.78 27.70
C ASP A 250 -13.77 21.15 27.37
N GLY A 251 -12.83 21.20 26.41
CA GLY A 251 -12.28 22.46 25.91
C GLY A 251 -13.34 23.36 25.25
N PHE A 252 -14.25 22.77 24.47
CA PHE A 252 -15.37 23.50 23.88
C PHE A 252 -16.37 23.93 24.95
N ASP A 253 -16.80 23.00 25.81
CA ASP A 253 -17.81 23.24 26.85
C ASP A 253 -17.36 24.33 27.85
N ASN A 254 -16.04 24.49 28.06
CA ASN A 254 -15.46 25.52 28.92
C ASN A 254 -14.94 26.75 28.16
N ASN A 255 -15.31 26.95 26.89
CA ASN A 255 -14.90 28.09 26.06
C ASN A 255 -13.37 28.31 25.99
N ILE A 256 -12.58 27.23 26.05
CA ILE A 256 -11.13 27.28 26.02
C ILE A 256 -10.66 27.46 24.58
N LEU A 257 -9.70 28.36 24.35
CA LEU A 257 -9.18 28.62 23.00
C LEU A 257 -8.55 27.34 22.38
N PRO A 258 -8.77 27.08 21.07
CA PRO A 258 -8.22 25.91 20.39
C PRO A 258 -6.69 25.74 20.51
N VAL A 259 -5.96 26.87 20.58
CA VAL A 259 -4.50 26.89 20.73
C VAL A 259 -4.02 26.35 22.08
N VAL A 260 -4.84 26.49 23.14
CA VAL A 260 -4.56 25.95 24.47
C VAL A 260 -4.77 24.44 24.47
N ILE A 261 -5.91 23.98 23.94
CA ILE A 261 -6.21 22.54 23.83
C ILE A 261 -5.18 21.81 22.96
N ALA A 262 -4.76 22.43 21.85
CA ALA A 262 -3.78 21.83 20.95
C ALA A 262 -2.31 21.99 21.38
N ASN A 263 -2.05 22.57 22.56
CA ASN A 263 -0.70 22.82 23.06
C ASN A 263 0.07 21.49 23.28
N PRO A 264 1.37 21.40 22.97
CA PRO A 264 2.15 20.18 23.17
C PRO A 264 2.07 19.57 24.57
N MET A 265 1.97 20.37 25.63
CA MET A 265 1.83 19.90 27.02
C MET A 265 0.49 19.21 27.30
N ASN A 266 -0.51 19.45 26.46
CA ASN A 266 -1.79 18.75 26.50
C ASN A 266 -1.81 17.52 25.58
N LEU A 267 -0.73 17.22 24.86
CA LEU A 267 -0.67 16.12 23.89
C LEU A 267 0.22 15.00 24.40
N ARG A 268 -0.16 13.76 24.08
CA ARG A 268 0.67 12.57 24.30
C ARG A 268 0.32 11.46 23.32
N VAL A 269 1.22 10.50 23.14
CA VAL A 269 0.93 9.28 22.38
C VAL A 269 0.67 8.11 23.33
N ILE A 270 -0.52 7.52 23.24
CA ILE A 270 -0.95 6.39 24.07
C ILE A 270 -1.50 5.25 23.22
N PRO A 271 -1.56 4.01 23.74
CA PRO A 271 -2.21 2.89 23.06
C PRO A 271 -3.64 3.23 22.64
N ALA A 272 -4.03 2.83 21.43
CA ALA A 272 -5.34 3.11 20.86
C ALA A 272 -6.48 2.62 21.76
N ARG A 273 -6.30 1.44 22.39
CA ARG A 273 -7.25 0.88 23.35
C ARG A 273 -7.51 1.82 24.53
N GLU A 274 -6.46 2.38 25.13
CA GLU A 274 -6.59 3.32 26.25
C GLU A 274 -7.29 4.60 25.83
N ASN A 275 -6.94 5.15 24.66
CA ASN A 275 -7.56 6.36 24.15
C ASN A 275 -9.06 6.18 23.87
N ILE A 276 -9.46 5.02 23.34
CA ILE A 276 -10.86 4.68 23.09
C ILE A 276 -11.63 4.55 24.41
N LEU A 277 -11.04 3.90 25.41
CA LEU A 277 -11.65 3.71 26.73
C LEU A 277 -11.84 5.02 27.49
N LYS A 278 -10.91 5.97 27.33
CA LYS A 278 -10.99 7.32 27.91
C LYS A 278 -12.21 8.12 27.43
N LYS A 279 -12.72 7.84 26.21
CA LYS A 279 -13.83 8.57 25.57
C LYS A 279 -13.57 10.09 25.60
N ARG A 280 -14.49 10.87 26.17
CA ARG A 280 -14.43 12.34 26.28
C ARG A 280 -13.82 12.83 27.61
N LYS A 281 -13.35 11.96 28.49
CA LYS A 281 -12.96 12.36 29.85
C LYS A 281 -11.62 13.10 29.84
N SER A 282 -11.57 14.30 30.41
CA SER A 282 -10.29 14.94 30.79
C SER A 282 -9.64 14.22 31.96
N LEU A 283 -8.31 14.13 31.95
CA LEU A 283 -7.51 13.52 33.03
C LEU A 283 -6.89 14.55 33.99
N VAL A 284 -7.05 15.83 33.69
CA VAL A 284 -6.57 16.95 34.49
C VAL A 284 -7.67 17.99 34.60
N SER A 285 -7.61 18.86 35.61
CA SER A 285 -8.50 20.01 35.72
C SER A 285 -8.13 21.10 34.70
N VAL A 286 -9.02 22.08 34.54
CA VAL A 286 -8.77 23.26 33.71
C VAL A 286 -7.59 24.08 34.22
N ASP A 287 -7.41 24.18 35.54
CA ASP A 287 -6.29 24.92 36.15
C ASP A 287 -4.94 24.30 35.77
N ILE A 288 -4.83 22.97 35.86
CA ILE A 288 -3.61 22.24 35.47
C ILE A 288 -3.34 22.39 33.97
N LEU A 289 -4.37 22.45 33.13
CA LEU A 289 -4.20 22.71 31.69
C LEU A 289 -3.58 24.10 31.47
N PHE A 290 -4.08 25.14 32.13
CA PHE A 290 -3.56 26.49 31.99
C PHE A 290 -2.15 26.65 32.58
N GLU A 291 -1.88 26.05 33.75
CA GLU A 291 -0.53 26.03 34.33
C GLU A 291 0.50 25.46 33.33
N LYS A 292 0.17 24.31 32.74
CA LYS A 292 0.99 23.67 31.70
C LYS A 292 1.14 24.53 30.45
N TYR A 293 0.08 25.20 30.03
CA TYR A 293 0.10 26.08 28.87
C TYR A 293 1.01 27.30 29.08
N CYS A 294 0.92 27.95 30.25
CA CYS A 294 1.76 29.09 30.61
C CYS A 294 3.23 28.68 30.69
N LYS A 295 3.54 27.55 31.35
CA LYS A 295 4.90 27.01 31.40
C LYS A 295 5.48 26.71 30.01
N PHE A 296 4.66 26.22 29.08
CA PHE A 296 5.11 26.02 27.70
C PHE A 296 5.42 27.36 27.01
N LYS A 297 4.65 28.41 27.27
CA LYS A 297 4.90 29.74 26.69
C LYS A 297 6.21 30.33 27.17
N GLU A 298 6.47 30.33 28.47
CA GLU A 298 7.71 30.86 29.06
C GLU A 298 8.96 30.21 28.45
N VAL A 299 8.90 28.91 28.16
CA VAL A 299 10.07 28.15 27.65
C VAL A 299 10.25 28.29 26.13
N TYR A 300 9.16 28.45 25.36
CA TYR A 300 9.20 28.29 23.89
C TYR A 300 8.70 29.51 23.10
N TYR A 301 8.18 30.56 23.75
CA TYR A 301 7.73 31.80 23.10
C TYR A 301 8.55 33.04 23.49
N ASP A 302 9.35 33.00 24.56
CA ASP A 302 10.27 34.08 24.95
C ASP A 302 11.71 33.90 24.39
N MET A 303 11.82 33.28 23.21
CA MET A 303 13.02 33.27 22.33
C MET A 303 12.62 33.75 20.93
#